data_AF-A0A954NTJ1-F1
#
_entry.id   AF-A0A954NTJ1-F1
#
_cell.length_a   1.000
_cell.length_b   1.000
_cell.length_c   1.000
_cell.angle_alpha   90.00
_cell.angle_beta   90.00
_cell.angle_gamma   90.00
#
_symmetry.space_group_name_H-M   'P 1'
#
loop_
_entity.id
_entity.type
_entity.pdbx_description
1 polymer ?
#
loop_
_entity_poly.entity_id
_entity_poly.type
_entity_poly.pdbx_seq_one_letter_code
_entity_poly.pdbx_strand_id
1 'polypeptide(L)'
;MTLSVSCVTILEGITSEEMNVQNRFVEHLQSQLADIRDAGTFKAERIITTPQEARIGVADGTQQQVLNLCANNYLGLSDHPEIVRAAHEGL
;
A
#
# COMPACT_ATOMS: atom_id res chain seq x y z
N MET A 1 3.91 0.29 53.20
CA MET A 1 2.49 0.11 52.81
C MET A 1 2.31 0.89 51.50
N THR A 2 2.74 0.31 50.36
CA THR A 2 1.86 -0.29 49.31
C THR A 2 0.84 0.73 48.76
N LEU A 3 0.67 1.04 47.47
CA LEU A 3 1.09 0.62 46.12
C LEU A 3 0.89 1.88 45.22
N SER A 4 1.69 2.20 44.19
CA SER A 4 1.50 1.76 42.80
C SER A 4 2.34 2.68 41.89
N VAL A 5 3.57 2.27 41.58
CA VAL A 5 4.40 2.86 40.50
C VAL A 5 4.79 1.73 39.56
N SER A 6 3.79 1.06 38.97
CA SER A 6 4.01 -0.13 38.13
C SER A 6 3.68 0.09 36.65
N CYS A 7 3.48 1.33 36.19
CA CYS A 7 3.14 1.60 34.78
C CYS A 7 4.23 2.33 33.98
N VAL A 8 5.35 2.75 34.60
CA VAL A 8 6.42 3.53 33.93
C VAL A 8 7.75 2.76 33.95
N THR A 9 7.72 1.45 33.75
CA THR A 9 8.94 0.62 33.64
C THR A 9 8.79 -0.46 32.57
N ILE A 10 8.23 -0.07 31.41
CA ILE A 10 8.31 -0.86 30.15
C ILE A 10 8.85 0.05 29.04
N LEU A 11 9.77 0.96 29.34
CA LEU A 11 10.44 1.80 28.32
C LEU A 11 11.96 1.93 28.51
N GLU A 12 12.57 1.29 29.51
CA GLU A 12 14.03 1.29 29.72
C GLU A 12 14.71 -0.01 29.23
N GLY A 13 14.11 -0.68 28.25
CA GLY A 13 14.52 -2.01 27.82
C GLY A 13 14.61 -2.21 26.31
N ILE A 14 14.84 -1.15 25.53
CA ILE A 14 15.37 -1.34 24.17
C ILE A 14 16.88 -1.21 24.32
N THR A 15 17.57 -2.34 24.35
CA THR A 15 19.04 -2.34 24.40
C THR A 15 19.57 -1.56 23.20
N SER A 16 20.65 -0.80 23.38
CA SER A 16 21.32 -0.07 22.29
C SER A 16 21.66 -0.97 21.11
N GLU A 17 21.81 -2.27 21.37
CA GLU A 17 22.04 -3.32 20.39
C GLU A 17 20.80 -3.64 19.53
N GLU A 18 19.61 -3.73 20.11
CA GLU A 18 18.35 -3.91 19.38
C GLU A 18 18.02 -2.71 18.49
N MET A 19 18.23 -1.48 19.01
CA MET A 19 18.06 -0.26 18.23
C MET A 19 19.09 -0.16 17.08
N ASN A 20 20.31 -0.65 17.29
CA ASN A 20 21.35 -0.71 16.26
C ASN A 20 21.08 -1.79 15.19
N VAL A 21 20.50 -2.94 15.57
CA VAL A 21 20.06 -3.98 14.62
C VAL A 21 18.90 -3.49 13.76
N GLN A 22 17.89 -2.85 14.37
CA GLN A 22 16.78 -2.26 13.63
C GLN A 22 17.29 -1.21 12.63
N ASN A 23 18.24 -0.37 13.04
CA ASN A 23 18.80 0.66 12.18
C ASN A 23 19.58 0.06 10.99
N ARG A 24 20.42 -0.96 11.21
CA ARG A 24 21.14 -1.66 10.12
C ARG A 24 20.20 -2.35 9.13
N PHE A 25 19.10 -2.93 9.62
CA PHE A 25 18.10 -3.55 8.74
C PHE A 25 17.41 -2.51 7.86
N VAL A 26 17.01 -1.36 8.43
CA VAL A 26 16.41 -0.26 7.67
C VAL A 26 17.39 0.33 6.66
N GLU A 27 18.65 0.56 7.05
CA GLU A 27 19.72 1.02 6.15
C GLU A 27 19.93 0.05 4.97
N HIS A 28 19.94 -1.26 5.25
CA HIS A 28 20.04 -2.28 4.21
C HIS A 28 18.85 -2.20 3.24
N LEU A 29 17.61 -2.09 3.75
CA LEU A 29 16.43 -1.94 2.89
C LEU A 29 16.48 -0.66 2.06
N GLN A 30 16.94 0.46 2.62
CA GLN A 30 17.10 1.71 1.90
C GLN A 30 18.12 1.58 0.77
N SER A 31 19.25 0.92 1.02
CA SER A 31 20.25 0.61 -0.02
C SER A 31 19.64 -0.23 -1.14
N GLN A 32 18.93 -1.32 -0.80
CA GLN A 32 18.28 -2.18 -1.80
C GLN A 32 17.22 -1.41 -2.62
N LEU A 33 16.47 -0.52 -2.00
CA LEU A 33 15.51 0.34 -2.71
C LEU A 33 16.20 1.34 -3.64
N ALA A 34 17.37 1.87 -3.26
CA ALA A 34 18.17 2.72 -4.13
C ALA A 34 18.68 1.93 -5.34
N ASP A 35 19.23 0.73 -5.12
CA ASP A 35 19.72 -0.15 -6.19
C ASP A 35 18.59 -0.50 -7.19
N ILE A 36 17.38 -0.80 -6.69
CA ILE A 36 16.20 -1.09 -7.53
C ILE A 36 15.78 0.13 -8.37
N ARG A 37 15.88 1.35 -7.81
CA ARG A 37 15.58 2.60 -8.52
C ARG A 37 16.63 2.89 -9.60
N ASP A 38 17.91 2.73 -9.28
CA ASP A 38 19.03 2.94 -10.21
C ASP A 38 18.99 1.92 -11.36
N ALA A 39 18.57 0.68 -11.07
CA ALA A 39 18.33 -0.34 -12.09
C ALA A 39 17.08 -0.09 -12.96
N GLY A 40 16.26 0.92 -12.64
CA GLY A 40 15.02 1.21 -13.36
C GLY A 40 13.92 0.15 -13.20
N THR A 41 14.04 -0.73 -12.20
CA THR A 41 13.07 -1.81 -11.92
C THR A 41 12.08 -1.47 -10.81
N PHE A 42 12.22 -0.27 -10.23
CA PHE A 42 11.28 0.25 -9.24
C PHE A 42 9.88 0.41 -9.86
N LYS A 43 8.89 -0.26 -9.27
CA LYS A 43 7.49 -0.15 -9.68
C LYS A 43 6.81 0.97 -8.89
N ALA A 44 6.50 2.07 -9.57
CA ALA A 44 5.63 3.10 -9.03
C ALA A 44 4.16 2.72 -9.29
N GLU A 45 3.32 2.86 -8.27
CA GLU A 45 1.88 2.66 -8.40
C GLU A 45 1.23 3.86 -9.11
N ARG A 46 0.21 3.58 -9.92
CA ARG A 46 -0.67 4.62 -10.48
C ARG A 46 -2.04 4.48 -9.83
N ILE A 47 -2.50 5.55 -9.21
CA ILE A 47 -3.79 5.55 -8.52
C ILE A 47 -4.89 5.67 -9.58
N ILE A 48 -5.79 4.68 -9.61
CA ILE A 48 -7.00 4.68 -10.44
C ILE A 48 -8.12 5.34 -9.63
N THR A 49 -8.84 6.29 -10.23
CA THR A 49 -9.84 7.12 -9.53
C THR A 49 -11.29 6.80 -9.91
N THR A 50 -11.50 5.92 -10.88
CA THR A 50 -12.83 5.48 -11.34
C THR A 50 -12.97 3.97 -11.12
N PRO A 51 -14.20 3.42 -11.16
CA PRO A 51 -14.41 1.98 -11.22
C PRO A 51 -13.67 1.32 -12.39
N GLN A 52 -13.52 -0.01 -12.32
CA GLN A 52 -12.82 -0.79 -13.35
C GLN A 52 -13.65 -0.90 -14.62
N GLU A 53 -13.17 -0.23 -15.67
CA GLU A 53 -13.79 -0.22 -16.99
C GLU A 53 -12.73 -0.24 -18.10
N ALA A 54 -13.16 -0.36 -19.35
CA ALA A 54 -12.25 -0.20 -20.48
C ALA A 54 -11.57 1.19 -20.47
N ARG A 55 -12.28 2.25 -20.06
CA ARG A 55 -11.73 3.60 -19.87
C ARG A 55 -11.70 3.93 -18.39
N ILE A 56 -10.53 4.31 -17.88
CA ILE A 56 -10.34 4.64 -16.47
C ILE A 56 -9.73 6.03 -16.28
N GLY A 57 -10.05 6.66 -15.16
CA GLY A 57 -9.32 7.83 -14.67
C GLY A 57 -8.08 7.42 -13.88
N VAL A 58 -6.99 8.15 -14.06
CA VAL A 58 -5.74 7.99 -13.30
C VAL A 58 -5.36 9.32 -12.64
N ALA A 59 -4.84 9.28 -11.42
CA ALA A 59 -4.38 10.48 -10.70
C ALA A 59 -2.98 10.90 -11.18
N ASP A 60 -2.87 11.29 -12.45
CA ASP A 60 -1.62 11.74 -13.07
C ASP A 60 -1.55 13.27 -13.27
N GLY A 61 -2.51 14.00 -12.70
CA GLY A 61 -2.63 15.46 -12.85
C GLY A 61 -3.40 15.88 -14.11
N THR A 62 -3.80 14.95 -14.97
CA THR A 62 -4.72 15.21 -16.07
C THR A 62 -6.15 14.82 -15.69
N GLN A 63 -7.15 15.41 -16.34
CA GLN A 63 -8.55 14.98 -16.23
C GLN A 63 -8.93 14.00 -17.35
N GLN A 64 -7.95 13.43 -18.03
CA GLN A 64 -8.16 12.62 -19.22
C GLN A 64 -8.30 11.15 -18.83
N GLN A 65 -9.31 10.48 -19.40
CA GLN A 65 -9.44 9.04 -19.26
C GLN A 65 -8.48 8.31 -20.21
N VAL A 66 -7.90 7.22 -19.72
CA VAL A 66 -7.00 6.33 -20.47
C VAL A 66 -7.67 4.99 -20.73
N LEU A 67 -7.28 4.33 -21.83
CA LEU A 67 -7.72 2.96 -22.15
C LEU A 67 -6.93 1.95 -21.30
N ASN A 68 -7.61 1.12 -20.52
CA ASN A 68 -7.02 0.12 -19.65
C ASN A 68 -6.89 -1.23 -20.39
N LEU A 69 -5.67 -1.57 -20.81
CA LEU A 69 -5.36 -2.84 -21.48
C LEU A 69 -4.62 -3.85 -20.58
N CYS A 70 -4.42 -3.50 -19.30
CA CYS A 70 -3.71 -4.35 -18.34
C CYS A 70 -4.61 -4.89 -17.21
N ALA A 71 -5.92 -4.69 -17.32
CA ALA A 71 -6.87 -5.25 -16.36
C ALA A 71 -7.10 -6.75 -16.59
N ASN A 72 -7.37 -7.46 -15.50
CA ASN A 72 -7.89 -8.83 -15.53
C ASN A 72 -9.44 -8.87 -15.66
N ASN A 73 -10.07 -7.77 -16.08
CA ASN A 73 -11.52 -7.63 -16.23
C ASN A 73 -11.96 -8.04 -17.65
N TYR A 74 -11.76 -9.31 -18.00
CA TYR A 74 -11.93 -9.80 -19.38
C TYR A 74 -13.35 -9.66 -19.93
N LEU A 75 -14.36 -9.89 -19.08
CA LEU A 75 -15.78 -9.82 -19.46
C LEU A 75 -16.42 -8.46 -19.15
N GLY A 76 -15.67 -7.51 -18.59
CA GLY A 76 -16.22 -6.20 -18.19
C GLY A 76 -17.16 -6.28 -16.98
N LEU A 77 -17.06 -7.32 -16.14
CA LEU A 77 -18.01 -7.55 -15.06
C LEU A 77 -17.64 -6.90 -13.73
N SER A 78 -16.41 -6.40 -13.57
CA SER A 78 -15.93 -5.85 -12.30
C SER A 78 -16.74 -4.67 -11.74
N ASP A 79 -17.43 -3.89 -12.58
CA ASP A 79 -18.34 -2.81 -12.16
C ASP A 79 -19.78 -3.02 -12.70
N HIS A 80 -20.15 -4.26 -13.05
CA HIS A 80 -21.44 -4.51 -13.67
C HIS A 80 -22.60 -4.24 -12.67
N PRO A 81 -23.63 -3.46 -13.04
CA PRO A 81 -24.68 -3.02 -12.11
C PRO A 81 -25.39 -4.16 -11.38
N GLU A 82 -25.63 -5.29 -12.06
CA GLU A 82 -26.27 -6.45 -11.43
C GLU A 82 -25.41 -7.13 -10.38
N ILE A 83 -24.08 -7.15 -10.56
CA ILE A 83 -23.15 -7.72 -9.59
C ILE A 83 -23.04 -6.81 -8.37
N VAL A 84 -22.94 -5.49 -8.59
CA VAL A 84 -22.93 -4.50 -7.53
C VAL A 84 -24.22 -4.58 -6.69
N ARG A 85 -25.38 -4.65 -7.36
CA ARG A 85 -26.68 -4.82 -6.67
C ARG A 85 -26.72 -6.11 -5.84
N ALA A 86 -26.33 -7.24 -6.44
CA ALA A 86 -26.32 -8.53 -5.73
C ALA A 86 -25.37 -8.50 -4.51
N ALA A 87 -24.23 -7.81 -4.61
CA ALA A 87 -23.32 -7.62 -3.49
C ALA A 87 -23.96 -6.81 -2.35
N HIS A 88 -24.72 -5.75 -2.66
CA HIS A 88 -25.46 -4.98 -1.65
C HIS A 88 -26.59 -5.77 -0.99
N GLU A 89 -27.30 -6.61 -1.76
CA GLU A 89 -28.40 -7.45 -1.24
C GLU A 89 -27.90 -8.56 -0.31
N GLY A 90 -26.64 -8.99 -0.47
CA GLY A 90 -26.03 -10.05 0.33
C GLY A 90 -25.34 -9.61 1.63
N LEU A 91 -25.30 -8.30 1.92
CA LEU A 91 -24.73 -7.72 3.15
C LEU A 91 -25.80 -7.56 4.24
#